data_AF-A0A9R0WEB1-F1
#
_entry.id   AF-A0A9R0WEB1-F1
#
_cell.length_a   1.000
_cell.length_b   1.000
_cell.length_c   1.000
_cell.angle_alpha   90.00
_cell.angle_beta   90.00
_cell.angle_gamma   90.00
#
_symmetry.space_group_name_H-M   'P 1'
#
loop_
_entity.id
_entity.type
_entity.pdbx_description
1 polymer ?
#
loop_
_entity_poly.entity_id
_entity_poly.type
_entity_poly.pdbx_seq_one_letter_code
_entity_poly.pdbx_strand_id
1 'polypeptide(L)'
;MDGDGRSDCDASGEWIWVRRPQEAEAAAVAAAAEWPAEEARPLKVVFGSPARHFTDSAPIGNGRLGAMVWGGVTSEKLQLNRN
;
A
#
# COMPACT_ATOMS: atom_id res chain seq x y z
N MET A 1 31.82 14.16 -20.02
CA MET A 1 33.03 13.46 -19.57
C MET A 1 33.34 13.98 -18.18
N ASP A 2 33.26 13.26 -17.06
CA ASP A 2 32.72 11.95 -16.68
C ASP A 2 32.74 11.94 -15.14
N GLY A 3 31.73 11.30 -14.53
CA GLY A 3 31.77 10.75 -13.16
C GLY A 3 31.65 11.73 -11.99
N ASP A 4 31.11 11.40 -10.82
CA ASP A 4 30.43 10.20 -10.28
C ASP A 4 29.67 10.75 -9.05
N GLY A 5 28.41 10.39 -8.75
CA GLY A 5 28.02 9.06 -8.33
C GLY A 5 28.30 8.84 -6.84
N ARG A 6 27.42 9.34 -5.95
CA ARG A 6 27.15 8.98 -4.52
C ARG A 6 26.37 10.16 -3.91
N SER A 7 25.04 10.17 -3.77
CA SER A 7 24.16 9.30 -2.96
C SER A 7 24.66 9.12 -1.53
N ASP A 8 24.75 10.22 -0.78
CA ASP A 8 24.75 10.18 0.68
C ASP A 8 23.29 10.14 1.14
N CYS A 9 22.77 8.92 1.25
CA CYS A 9 21.54 8.61 1.95
C CYS A 9 21.93 8.06 3.33
N ASP A 10 22.14 8.96 4.28
CA ASP A 10 22.37 8.66 5.69
C ASP A 10 21.04 8.46 6.43
N ALA A 11 20.46 7.28 6.25
CA ALA A 11 19.39 6.82 7.14
C ALA A 11 19.68 5.39 7.59
N SER A 12 20.88 5.16 8.11
CA SER A 12 21.17 4.01 8.97
C SER A 12 20.49 4.22 10.33
N GLY A 13 19.16 4.20 10.36
CA GLY A 13 18.42 4.01 11.59
C GLY A 13 18.68 2.60 12.08
N GLU A 14 19.41 2.46 13.18
CA GLU A 14 19.59 1.17 13.84
C GLU A 14 18.24 0.66 14.35
N TRP A 15 17.86 -0.54 13.92
CA TRP A 15 16.59 -1.15 14.30
C TRP A 15 16.65 -1.62 15.74
N ILE A 16 15.82 -1.04 16.61
CA ILE A 16 15.65 -1.51 17.98
C ILE A 16 14.57 -2.59 17.98
N TRP A 17 14.96 -3.81 18.35
CA TRP A 17 14.03 -4.91 18.54
C TRP A 17 13.21 -4.69 19.81
N VAL A 18 11.95 -4.26 19.64
CA VAL A 18 10.99 -4.19 20.74
C VAL A 18 10.39 -5.58 20.96
N ARG A 19 10.28 -6.00 22.23
CA ARG A 19 9.65 -7.27 22.59
C ARG A 19 8.23 -7.31 21.99
N ARG A 20 7.82 -8.47 21.45
CA ARG A 20 6.40 -8.67 21.15
C ARG A 20 5.62 -8.57 22.47
N PRO A 21 4.64 -7.67 22.58
CA PRO A 21 3.81 -7.61 23.77
C PRO A 21 3.12 -8.97 23.95
N GLN A 22 3.04 -9.43 25.20
CA GLN A 22 2.29 -10.66 25.51
C GLN A 22 0.82 -10.44 25.15
N GLU A 23 0.11 -11.51 24.77
CA GLU A 23 -1.29 -11.43 24.32
C GLU A 23 -2.20 -10.71 25.33
N ALA A 24 -1.93 -10.85 26.62
CA ALA A 24 -2.63 -10.15 27.70
C ALA A 24 -2.35 -8.63 27.72
N GLU A 25 -1.13 -8.19 27.44
CA GLU A 25 -0.76 -6.77 27.35
C GLU A 25 -1.34 -6.14 26.07
N ALA A 26 -1.30 -6.87 24.94
CA ALA A 26 -1.91 -6.45 23.69
C ALA A 26 -3.44 -6.32 23.80
N ALA A 27 -4.10 -7.27 24.48
CA ALA A 27 -5.53 -7.23 24.75
C ALA A 27 -5.90 -6.07 25.70
N ALA A 28 -5.08 -5.78 26.72
CA ALA A 28 -5.30 -4.64 27.61
C ALA A 28 -5.16 -3.29 26.89
N VAL A 29 -4.19 -3.15 25.99
CA VAL A 29 -4.05 -1.93 25.14
C VAL A 29 -5.23 -1.80 24.17
N ALA A 30 -5.67 -2.90 23.57
CA ALA A 30 -6.84 -2.91 22.69
C ALA A 30 -8.17 -2.68 23.41
N ALA A 31 -8.26 -3.02 24.70
CA ALA A 31 -9.44 -2.76 25.53
C ALA A 31 -9.45 -1.34 26.12
N ALA A 32 -8.28 -0.79 26.47
CA ALA A 32 -8.15 0.57 26.99
C ALA A 32 -8.30 1.63 25.91
N ALA A 33 -7.88 1.32 24.69
CA ALA A 33 -8.26 2.08 23.53
C ALA A 33 -9.63 1.60 23.09
N GLU A 34 -10.67 2.28 23.56
CA GLU A 34 -12.04 2.13 23.07
C GLU A 34 -12.08 2.47 21.58
N TRP A 35 -11.58 1.58 20.73
CA TRP A 35 -11.83 1.62 19.31
C TRP A 35 -13.30 1.30 19.16
N PRO A 36 -14.14 2.26 18.72
CA PRO A 36 -15.51 1.95 18.43
C PRO A 36 -15.52 0.78 17.46
N ALA A 37 -16.46 -0.15 17.64
CA ALA A 37 -16.73 -1.19 16.66
C ALA A 37 -17.20 -0.46 15.39
N GLU A 38 -16.23 -0.08 14.56
CA GLU A 38 -16.44 0.54 13.28
C GLU A 38 -17.23 -0.47 12.46
N GLU A 39 -18.51 -0.19 12.18
CA GLU A 39 -19.24 -0.86 11.10
C GLU A 39 -18.26 -1.07 9.97
N ALA A 40 -17.98 -2.31 9.58
CA ALA A 40 -16.83 -2.68 8.76
C ALA A 40 -16.76 -1.81 7.50
N ARG A 41 -16.07 -0.67 7.60
CA ARG A 41 -16.00 0.28 6.51
C ARG A 41 -15.08 -0.37 5.50
N PRO A 42 -15.53 -0.58 4.25
CA PRO A 42 -14.69 -1.19 3.26
C PRO A 42 -13.42 -0.34 3.14
N LEU A 43 -12.26 -1.00 3.27
CA LEU A 43 -10.97 -0.35 3.06
C LEU A 43 -10.94 0.14 1.62
N LYS A 44 -10.88 1.46 1.45
CA LYS A 44 -10.90 2.13 0.15
C LYS A 44 -9.57 2.80 -0.12
N VAL A 45 -9.05 2.59 -1.32
CA VAL A 45 -7.93 3.35 -1.87
C VAL A 45 -8.50 4.28 -2.94
N VAL A 46 -8.20 5.58 -2.83
CA VAL A 46 -8.71 6.62 -3.73
C VAL A 46 -7.54 7.28 -4.43
N PHE A 47 -7.64 7.43 -5.76
CA PHE A 47 -6.63 8.07 -6.59
C PHE A 47 -7.12 9.46 -7.01
N GLY A 48 -6.23 10.45 -6.95
CA GLY A 48 -6.57 11.85 -7.28
C GLY A 48 -6.54 12.18 -8.78
N SER A 49 -5.95 11.31 -9.60
CA SER A 49 -5.81 11.51 -11.04
C SER A 49 -5.65 10.19 -11.79
N PRO A 50 -5.90 10.15 -13.11
CA PRO A 50 -5.61 8.99 -13.94
C PRO A 50 -4.12 8.60 -13.91
N ALA A 51 -3.84 7.31 -14.07
CA ALA A 51 -2.49 6.77 -14.10
C ALA A 51 -1.71 7.22 -15.34
N ARG A 52 -0.44 7.60 -15.16
CA ARG A 52 0.49 7.90 -16.27
C ARG A 52 1.47 6.77 -16.51
N HIS A 53 1.85 6.05 -15.45
CA HIS A 53 2.71 4.88 -15.51
C HIS A 53 1.98 3.65 -14.98
N PHE A 54 2.51 2.47 -15.29
CA PHE A 54 1.96 1.21 -14.82
C PHE A 54 1.91 1.12 -13.29
N THR A 55 2.92 1.64 -12.59
CA THR A 55 2.99 1.66 -11.13
C THR A 55 1.90 2.49 -10.46
N ASP A 56 1.25 3.38 -11.21
CA ASP A 56 0.20 4.28 -10.70
C ASP A 56 -1.20 3.70 -10.93
N SER A 57 -1.30 2.57 -11.63
CA SER A 57 -2.57 1.93 -11.99
C SER A 57 -3.13 1.07 -10.85
N ALA A 58 -4.45 0.91 -10.81
CA ALA A 58 -5.11 0.11 -9.77
C ALA A 58 -5.18 -1.37 -10.19
N PRO A 59 -4.56 -2.30 -9.43
CA PRO A 59 -4.64 -3.72 -9.70
C PRO A 59 -5.98 -4.31 -9.25
N ILE A 60 -6.60 -5.12 -10.11
CA ILE A 60 -7.76 -5.94 -9.79
C ILE A 60 -7.55 -7.36 -10.28
N GLY A 61 -8.18 -8.36 -9.64
CA GLY A 61 -8.09 -9.73 -10.10
C GLY A 61 -8.91 -10.72 -9.27
N ASN A 62 -9.17 -11.89 -9.86
CA ASN A 62 -9.91 -12.99 -9.23
C ASN A 62 -9.02 -14.25 -9.00
N GLY A 63 -7.71 -14.08 -9.09
CA GLY A 63 -6.72 -15.17 -8.97
C GLY A 63 -6.41 -15.93 -10.28
N ARG A 64 -7.23 -15.81 -11.33
CA ARG A 64 -6.98 -16.40 -12.66
C ARG A 64 -6.74 -15.35 -13.73
N LEU A 65 -7.56 -14.30 -13.69
CA LEU A 65 -7.43 -13.11 -14.52
C LEU A 65 -7.10 -11.93 -13.61
N GLY A 66 -6.17 -11.10 -14.07
CA GLY A 66 -5.87 -9.81 -13.48
C GLY A 66 -6.05 -8.69 -14.50
N ALA A 67 -6.27 -7.48 -14.02
CA ALA A 67 -6.24 -6.28 -14.83
C ALA A 67 -5.62 -5.12 -14.06
N MET A 68 -5.02 -4.20 -14.80
CA MET A 68 -4.57 -2.90 -14.30
C MET A 68 -5.44 -1.81 -14.88
N VAL A 69 -6.06 -1.00 -14.02
CA VAL A 69 -6.99 0.08 -14.39
C VAL A 69 -6.29 1.42 -14.38
N TRP A 70 -6.39 2.19 -15.47
CA TRP A 70 -5.68 3.46 -15.62
C TRP A 70 -6.54 4.68 -15.26
N GLY A 71 -7.87 4.60 -15.35
CA GLY A 71 -8.78 5.64 -14.87
C GLY A 71 -8.90 6.86 -15.77
N GLY A 72 -8.66 6.71 -17.08
CA GLY A 72 -8.71 7.80 -18.04
C GLY A 72 -10.14 8.19 -18.42
N VAL A 73 -10.55 9.44 -18.15
CA VAL A 73 -11.94 9.90 -18.36
C VAL A 73 -12.37 9.90 -19.84
N THR A 74 -11.50 10.40 -20.73
CA THR A 74 -11.80 10.44 -22.18
C THR A 74 -11.56 9.11 -22.86
N SER A 75 -10.55 8.36 -22.41
CA SER A 75 -10.20 7.05 -22.93
C SER A 75 -9.63 6.22 -21.80
N GLU A 76 -10.32 5.12 -21.48
CA GLU A 76 -9.89 4.17 -20.47
C GLU A 76 -8.93 3.14 -21.07
N LYS A 77 -7.97 2.68 -20.27
CA LYS A 77 -7.07 1.60 -20.64
C LYS A 77 -7.06 0.54 -19.55
N LEU A 78 -7.53 -0.65 -19.91
CA LEU A 78 -7.45 -1.83 -19.07
C LEU A 78 -6.38 -2.76 -19.63
N GLN A 79 -5.31 -2.97 -18.87
CA GLN A 79 -4.27 -3.91 -19.26
C GLN A 79 -4.54 -5.26 -18.59
N LEU A 80 -4.84 -6.28 -19.39
CA LEU A 80 -5.25 -7.59 -18.91
C LEU A 80 -4.05 -8.52 -18.77
N ASN A 81 -4.10 -9.39 -17.76
CA ASN A 81 -3.14 -10.46 -17.56
C ASN A 81 -3.86 -11.77 -17.23
N ARG A 82 -3.36 -12.89 -17.74
CA ARG A 82 -3.88 -14.23 -17.46
C ARG A 82 -2.75 -15.10 -16.91
N ASN A 83 -3.11 -16.03 -16.04
CA ASN A 83 -2.25 -17.17 -15.73
C ASN A 83 -2.45 -18.26 -16.81
#